data_AF-A0A970EJM8-F1
#
_entry.id   AF-A0A970EJM8-F1
#
_cell.length_a   1.000
_cell.length_b   1.000
_cell.length_c   1.000
_cell.angle_alpha   90.00
_cell.angle_beta   90.00
_cell.angle_gamma   90.00
#
_symmetry.space_group_name_H-M   'P 1'
#
loop_
_entity.id
_entity.type
_entity.pdbx_description
1 polymer ?
#
loop_
_entity_poly.entity_id
_entity_poly.type
_entity_poly.pdbx_seq_one_letter_code
_entity_poly.pdbx_strand_id
1 'polypeptide(L)'
;MGSYFFTTITYGKAVLIPASIINTGSVAGAHARHGLAAYVTSKHALSGLTKSMAFEYGPEIRVNAILPGAIMTAMVESVGGRDAIEHLIQASPLKKSGEPEEIATVALFLATDDSSFITGQLIRVDGGIDI
;
A
#
# COMPACT_ATOMS: atom_id res chain seq x y z
N MET A 1 -10.86 -1.11 -18.74
CA MET A 1 -10.71 -1.58 -17.36
C MET A 1 -10.20 -0.42 -16.53
N GLY A 2 -11.07 0.22 -15.73
CA GLY A 2 -10.77 1.47 -15.04
C GLY A 2 -9.81 1.27 -13.86
N SER A 3 -8.83 2.17 -13.73
CA SER A 3 -7.90 2.23 -12.61
C SER A 3 -8.60 2.88 -11.42
N TYR A 4 -9.03 2.08 -10.44
CA TYR A 4 -9.59 2.60 -9.19
C TYR A 4 -8.44 2.99 -8.25
N PHE A 5 -8.25 4.29 -8.05
CA PHE A 5 -7.39 4.83 -6.99
C PHE A 5 -8.21 4.87 -5.70
N PHE A 6 -7.91 3.96 -4.76
CA PHE A 6 -8.47 4.02 -3.41
C PHE A 6 -7.51 4.83 -2.53
N THR A 7 -7.85 6.11 -2.30
CA THR A 7 -7.25 6.96 -1.28
C THR A 7 -8.26 7.07 -0.14
N THR A 8 -7.88 6.64 1.06
CA THR A 8 -8.70 6.84 2.26
C THR A 8 -8.26 8.15 2.91
N ILE A 9 -9.17 9.10 3.02
CA ILE A 9 -8.98 10.36 3.77
C ILE A 9 -9.82 10.26 5.04
N THR A 10 -9.18 10.20 6.20
CA THR A 10 -9.87 10.21 7.49
C THR A 10 -9.96 11.65 7.98
N TYR A 11 -11.17 12.23 8.01
CA TYR A 11 -11.40 13.59 8.52
C TYR A 11 -12.26 13.53 9.79
N GLY A 12 -11.62 13.65 10.96
CA GLY A 12 -12.31 13.80 12.25
C GLY A 12 -12.63 15.27 12.52
N LYS A 13 -13.91 15.62 12.66
CA LYS A 13 -14.32 16.97 13.12
C LYS A 13 -14.06 17.10 14.62
N ALA A 14 -13.41 18.21 14.99
CA ALA A 14 -13.07 18.68 16.34
C ALA A 14 -11.87 17.97 17.00
N VAL A 15 -10.91 18.78 17.45
CA VAL A 15 -9.52 18.46 17.86
C VAL A 15 -8.56 18.46 16.65
N LEU A 16 -7.48 19.25 16.76
CA LEU A 16 -6.40 19.37 15.77
C LEU A 16 -5.56 18.08 15.75
N ILE A 17 -6.14 16.97 15.31
CA ILE A 17 -5.40 15.73 15.09
C ILE A 17 -4.58 15.94 13.82
N PRO A 18 -3.24 15.77 13.83
CA PRO A 18 -2.44 15.84 12.61
C PRO A 18 -3.01 14.89 11.56
N ALA A 19 -3.24 15.39 10.35
CA ALA A 19 -3.88 14.61 9.31
C ALA A 19 -2.90 13.61 8.69
N SER A 20 -3.42 12.46 8.26
CA SER A 20 -2.63 11.41 7.61
C SER A 20 -3.35 10.92 6.36
N ILE A 21 -2.62 10.88 5.25
CA ILE A 21 -3.07 10.29 3.98
C ILE A 21 -2.30 8.98 3.79
N ILE A 22 -3.05 7.90 3.56
CA ILE A 22 -2.49 6.56 3.36
C ILE A 22 -2.95 6.05 2.00
N ASN A 23 -2.00 5.92 1.08
CA ASN A 23 -2.25 5.41 -0.27
C ASN A 23 -2.11 3.88 -0.31
N THR A 24 -3.03 3.21 -1.00
CA THR A 24 -2.93 1.76 -1.24
C THR A 24 -2.17 1.46 -2.53
N GLY A 25 -0.89 1.12 -2.38
CA GLY A 25 0.05 0.77 -3.44
C GLY A 25 -0.01 -0.68 -3.87
N SER A 26 1.17 -1.23 -4.18
CA SER A 26 1.47 -2.62 -4.49
C SER A 26 2.98 -2.77 -4.57
N VAL A 27 3.56 -3.94 -4.26
CA VAL A 27 4.97 -4.23 -4.58
C VAL A 27 5.31 -4.04 -6.07
N ALA A 28 4.32 -4.12 -6.96
CA ALA A 28 4.46 -3.75 -8.38
C ALA A 28 4.72 -2.25 -8.62
N GLY A 29 4.61 -1.41 -7.59
CA GLY A 29 4.97 0.01 -7.61
C GLY A 29 6.44 0.29 -7.29
N ALA A 30 7.22 -0.76 -7.01
CA ALA A 30 8.66 -0.70 -6.79
C ALA A 30 9.46 -1.59 -7.77
N HIS A 31 8.85 -2.67 -8.29
CA HIS A 31 9.52 -3.60 -9.21
C HIS A 31 8.69 -3.90 -10.46
N ALA A 32 9.38 -4.21 -11.55
CA ALA A 32 8.76 -4.62 -12.79
C ALA A 32 8.11 -6.01 -12.67
N ARG A 33 6.95 -6.19 -13.31
CA ARG A 33 6.31 -7.49 -13.47
C ARG A 33 5.95 -7.72 -14.93
N HIS A 34 6.28 -8.91 -15.42
CA HIS A 34 5.93 -9.32 -16.77
C HIS A 34 4.40 -9.35 -16.96
N GLY A 35 3.91 -8.90 -18.11
CA GLY A 35 2.48 -8.92 -18.46
C GLY A 35 1.59 -7.86 -17.78
N LEU A 36 2.14 -7.01 -16.90
CA LEU A 36 1.36 -6.08 -16.08
C LEU A 36 1.75 -4.60 -16.28
N ALA A 37 2.21 -4.23 -17.48
CA ALA A 37 2.79 -2.90 -17.75
C ALA A 37 1.92 -1.73 -17.25
N ALA A 38 0.63 -1.68 -17.63
CA ALA A 38 -0.27 -0.62 -17.20
C ALA A 38 -0.46 -0.57 -15.67
N TYR A 39 -0.60 -1.72 -15.03
CA TYR A 39 -0.73 -1.82 -13.58
C TYR A 39 0.55 -1.37 -12.87
N VAL A 40 1.71 -1.89 -13.29
CA VAL A 40 3.04 -1.52 -12.78
C VAL A 40 3.27 -0.01 -12.92
N THR A 41 2.99 0.58 -14.09
CA THR A 41 3.11 2.02 -14.30
C THR A 41 2.21 2.82 -13.36
N SER A 42 0.93 2.42 -13.21
CA SER A 42 0.01 3.11 -12.30
C SER A 42 0.48 3.08 -10.85
N LYS A 43 1.08 1.96 -10.41
CA LYS A 43 1.57 1.79 -9.05
C LYS A 43 2.90 2.52 -8.81
N HIS A 44 3.77 2.63 -9.81
CA HIS A 44 4.94 3.51 -9.75
C HIS A 44 4.56 4.99 -9.70
N ALA A 45 3.54 5.40 -10.46
CA ALA A 45 3.04 6.77 -10.43
C ALA A 45 2.50 7.13 -9.02
N LEU A 46 1.78 6.20 -8.37
CA LEU A 46 1.31 6.39 -6.99
C LEU A 46 2.45 6.52 -5.97
N SER A 47 3.55 5.78 -6.17
CA SER A 47 4.77 5.90 -5.36
C SER A 47 5.40 7.30 -5.48
N GLY A 48 5.46 7.85 -6.70
CA GLY A 48 5.93 9.22 -6.94
C GLY A 48 4.99 10.27 -6.33
N LEU A 49 3.68 10.09 -6.53
CA LEU A 49 2.65 10.97 -5.98
C LEU A 49 2.72 11.05 -4.45
N THR A 50 2.87 9.92 -3.77
CA THR A 50 3.00 9.83 -2.31
C THR A 50 4.16 10.69 -1.80
N LYS A 51 5.31 10.62 -2.47
CA LYS A 51 6.51 11.38 -2.10
C LYS A 51 6.34 12.87 -2.37
N SER A 52 5.75 13.25 -3.51
CA SER A 52 5.47 14.66 -3.84
C SER A 52 4.52 15.28 -2.81
N MET A 53 3.39 14.61 -2.54
CA MET A 53 2.41 15.07 -1.56
C MET A 53 2.97 15.17 -0.13
N ALA A 54 3.86 14.25 0.26
CA ALA A 54 4.53 14.33 1.56
C ALA A 54 5.40 15.58 1.70
N PHE A 55 6.04 16.00 0.61
CA PHE A 55 6.83 17.24 0.57
C PHE A 55 5.94 18.48 0.51
N GLU A 56 4.83 18.43 -0.23
CA GLU A 56 3.92 19.56 -0.43
C GLU A 56 3.02 19.86 0.77
N TYR A 57 2.62 18.83 1.54
CA TYR A 57 1.64 18.99 2.64
C TYR A 57 2.25 18.89 4.04
N GLY A 58 3.55 18.61 4.17
CA GLY A 58 4.22 18.69 5.46
C GLY A 58 4.41 20.16 5.89
N PRO A 59 4.29 20.48 7.19
CA PRO A 59 4.10 19.58 8.33
C PRO A 59 2.64 19.24 8.69
N GLU A 60 1.64 19.80 8.00
CA GLU A 60 0.23 19.67 8.37
C GLU A 60 -0.34 18.27 8.12
N ILE A 61 0.12 17.60 7.06
CA ILE A 61 -0.35 16.28 6.65
C ILE A 61 0.83 15.35 6.38
N ARG A 62 0.83 14.17 7.01
CA ARG A 62 1.74 13.08 6.67
C ARG A 62 1.16 12.27 5.52
N VAL A 63 1.98 11.88 4.56
CA VAL A 63 1.53 11.11 3.40
C VAL A 63 2.42 9.91 3.21
N ASN A 64 1.85 8.71 3.30
CA ASN A 64 2.57 7.45 3.15
C ASN A 64 1.79 6.49 2.24
N ALA A 65 2.46 5.44 1.76
CA ALA A 65 1.82 4.37 1.02
C ALA A 65 2.13 3.02 1.66
N ILE A 66 1.14 2.13 1.66
CA ILE A 66 1.33 0.71 1.95
C ILE A 66 1.45 -0.01 0.61
N LEU A 67 2.44 -0.88 0.45
CA LEU A 67 2.69 -1.69 -0.74
C LEU A 67 2.42 -3.15 -0.39
N PRO A 68 1.17 -3.65 -0.60
CA PRO A 68 0.84 -5.04 -0.35
C PRO A 68 1.54 -5.99 -1.32
N GLY A 69 1.92 -7.15 -0.80
CA GLY A 69 2.34 -8.32 -1.58
C GLY A 69 1.18 -9.25 -1.94
N ALA A 70 1.36 -10.54 -1.71
CA ALA A 70 0.35 -11.57 -1.95
C ALA A 70 -0.69 -11.60 -0.81
N ILE A 71 -1.72 -10.74 -0.92
CA ILE A 71 -2.80 -10.65 0.08
C ILE A 71 -4.07 -11.32 -0.44
N MET A 72 -4.70 -12.16 0.38
CA MET A 72 -5.97 -12.77 0.02
C MET A 72 -7.08 -11.73 0.04
N THR A 73 -7.64 -11.42 -1.13
CA THR A 73 -8.67 -10.37 -1.30
C THR A 73 -9.68 -10.80 -2.35
N ALA A 74 -10.83 -10.13 -2.40
CA ALA A 74 -11.80 -10.31 -3.48
C ALA A 74 -11.21 -10.08 -4.88
N MET A 75 -10.17 -9.26 -5.01
CA MET A 75 -9.44 -9.07 -6.28
C MET A 75 -8.63 -10.30 -6.67
N VAL A 76 -8.01 -10.98 -5.70
CA VAL A 76 -7.29 -12.24 -5.93
C VAL A 76 -8.27 -13.36 -6.26
N GLU A 77 -9.37 -13.44 -5.51
CA GLU A 77 -10.45 -14.41 -5.77
C GLU A 77 -11.01 -14.28 -7.21
N SER A 78 -11.18 -13.06 -7.71
CA SER A 78 -11.71 -12.85 -9.06
C SER A 78 -10.77 -13.24 -10.20
N VAL A 79 -9.49 -13.48 -9.93
CA VAL A 79 -8.47 -13.85 -10.93
C VAL A 79 -7.89 -15.25 -10.74
N GLY A 80 -8.55 -16.10 -9.95
CA GLY A 80 -8.15 -17.50 -9.72
C GLY A 80 -7.79 -17.84 -8.28
N GLY A 81 -8.08 -16.95 -7.33
CA GLY A 81 -7.89 -17.21 -5.90
C GLY A 81 -6.44 -17.50 -5.54
N ARG A 82 -6.24 -18.42 -4.58
CA ARG A 82 -4.91 -18.79 -4.07
C ARG A 82 -3.94 -19.20 -5.18
N ASP A 83 -4.39 -19.98 -6.15
CA ASP A 83 -3.53 -20.50 -7.22
C ASP A 83 -2.91 -19.36 -8.05
N ALA A 84 -3.64 -18.25 -8.23
CA ALA A 84 -3.16 -17.08 -8.96
C ALA A 84 -1.95 -16.40 -8.28
N ILE A 85 -1.82 -16.53 -6.95
CA ILE A 85 -0.75 -15.91 -6.16
C ILE A 85 0.21 -16.91 -5.51
N GLU A 86 0.03 -18.21 -5.73
CA GLU A 86 0.84 -19.27 -5.09
C GLU A 86 2.34 -19.09 -5.38
N HIS A 87 2.70 -18.73 -6.61
CA HIS A 87 4.10 -18.43 -6.95
C HIS A 87 4.70 -17.29 -6.12
N LEU A 88 3.89 -16.28 -5.76
CA LEU A 88 4.31 -15.18 -4.89
C LEU A 88 4.46 -15.65 -3.44
N ILE A 89 3.52 -16.48 -2.97
CA ILE A 89 3.60 -17.10 -1.64
C ILE A 89 4.89 -17.93 -1.51
N GLN A 90 5.20 -18.73 -2.52
CA GLN A 90 6.41 -19.55 -2.54
C GLN A 90 7.70 -18.74 -2.69
N ALA A 91 7.66 -17.56 -3.30
CA ALA A 91 8.81 -16.65 -3.35
C ALA A 91 9.04 -15.92 -2.03
N SER A 92 7.97 -15.59 -1.29
CA SER A 92 8.04 -14.91 0.01
C SER A 92 8.84 -15.71 1.06
N PRO A 93 9.71 -15.06 1.85
CA PRO A 93 10.32 -15.64 3.05
C PRO A 93 9.33 -16.24 4.05
N LEU A 94 8.17 -15.63 4.25
CA LEU A 94 7.17 -16.12 5.22
C LEU A 94 6.33 -17.30 4.71
N LYS A 95 6.41 -17.65 3.42
CA LYS A 95 5.72 -18.81 2.80
C LYS A 95 4.22 -18.87 3.07
N LYS A 96 3.58 -17.71 3.28
CA LYS A 96 2.14 -17.57 3.47
C LYS A 96 1.59 -16.40 2.65
N SER A 97 0.31 -16.46 2.30
CA SER A 97 -0.43 -15.26 1.93
C SER A 97 -0.59 -14.37 3.16
N GLY A 98 -0.62 -13.06 2.94
CA GLY A 98 -1.11 -12.13 3.94
C GLY A 98 -2.63 -12.02 3.90
N GLU A 99 -3.21 -11.53 4.99
CA GLU A 99 -4.64 -11.25 5.13
C GLU A 99 -4.93 -9.74 5.13
N PRO A 100 -6.13 -9.28 4.73
CA PRO A 100 -6.49 -7.86 4.73
C PRO A 100 -6.26 -7.17 6.08
N GLU A 101 -6.42 -7.89 7.19
CA GLU A 101 -6.23 -7.40 8.56
C GLU A 101 -4.76 -7.02 8.84
N GLU A 102 -3.80 -7.70 8.20
CA GLU A 102 -2.37 -7.35 8.32
C GLU A 102 -2.09 -6.00 7.63
N ILE A 103 -2.77 -5.70 6.53
CA ILE A 103 -2.72 -4.38 5.88
C ILE A 103 -3.42 -3.32 6.72
N ALA A 104 -4.60 -3.64 7.27
CA ALA A 104 -5.37 -2.73 8.11
C ALA A 104 -4.61 -2.32 9.38
N THR A 105 -3.86 -3.25 9.97
CA THR A 105 -3.01 -2.98 11.15
C THR A 105 -1.95 -1.91 10.85
N VAL A 106 -1.29 -2.00 9.70
CA VAL A 106 -0.29 -1.00 9.28
C VAL A 106 -0.94 0.34 8.93
N ALA A 107 -2.12 0.32 8.29
CA ALA A 107 -2.88 1.53 8.02
C ALA A 107 -3.29 2.24 9.31
N LEU A 108 -3.75 1.48 10.31
CA LEU A 108 -4.08 2.02 11.62
C LEU A 108 -2.86 2.68 12.28
N PHE A 109 -1.71 1.99 12.31
CA PHE A 109 -0.47 2.57 12.82
C PHE A 109 -0.13 3.92 12.15
N LEU A 110 -0.18 3.97 10.81
CA LEU A 110 0.10 5.19 10.05
C LEU A 110 -0.90 6.32 10.28
N ALA A 111 -2.12 6.00 10.71
CA ALA A 111 -3.15 6.97 11.04
C ALA A 111 -2.98 7.56 12.46
N THR A 112 -2.14 6.97 13.31
CA THR A 112 -1.92 7.40 14.70
C THR A 112 -0.67 8.27 14.87
N ASP A 113 -0.56 8.93 16.02
CA ASP A 113 0.62 9.74 16.41
C ASP A 113 1.88 8.91 16.68
N ASP A 114 1.75 7.59 16.84
CA ASP A 114 2.89 6.67 16.96
C ASP A 114 3.76 6.68 15.68
N SER A 115 3.21 7.16 14.56
CA SER A 115 3.90 7.35 13.29
C SER A 115 4.21 8.82 12.97
N SER A 116 4.24 9.70 13.98
CA SER A 116 4.39 11.16 13.84
C SER A 116 5.62 11.62 13.06
N PHE A 117 6.68 10.82 12.99
CA PHE A 117 7.89 11.11 12.21
C PHE A 117 8.01 10.33 10.89
N ILE A 118 6.92 9.70 10.45
CA ILE A 118 6.86 8.88 9.23
C ILE A 118 6.02 9.62 8.18
N THR A 119 6.68 10.12 7.13
CA THR A 119 6.07 10.70 5.93
C THR A 119 6.91 10.39 4.69
N GLY A 120 6.29 10.36 3.52
CA GLY A 120 6.91 10.04 2.23
C GLY A 120 7.33 8.58 2.06
N GLN A 121 6.96 7.70 2.99
CA GLN A 121 7.43 6.32 3.01
C GLN A 121 6.55 5.41 2.15
N LEU A 122 7.20 4.41 1.54
CA LEU A 122 6.58 3.31 0.81
C LEU A 122 6.80 2.03 1.63
N ILE A 123 5.83 1.67 2.47
CA ILE A 123 5.97 0.58 3.43
C ILE A 123 5.48 -0.71 2.79
N ARG A 124 6.40 -1.65 2.56
CA ARG A 124 6.09 -2.98 2.04
C ARG A 124 5.48 -3.85 3.14
N VAL A 125 4.34 -4.48 2.83
CA VAL A 125 3.66 -5.44 3.70
C VAL A 125 3.34 -6.67 2.85
N ASP A 126 4.35 -7.51 2.67
CA ASP A 126 4.41 -8.43 1.55
C ASP A 126 5.03 -9.80 1.88
N GLY A 127 5.26 -10.07 3.16
CA GLY A 127 5.92 -11.28 3.63
C GLY A 127 7.38 -11.40 3.18
N GLY A 128 8.02 -10.32 2.75
CA GLY A 128 9.42 -10.26 2.32
C GLY A 128 9.65 -10.71 0.87
N ILE A 129 8.61 -10.79 0.04
CA ILE A 129 8.78 -11.15 -1.37
C ILE A 129 9.63 -10.14 -2.13
N ASP A 130 9.65 -8.89 -1.66
CA ASP A 130 10.35 -7.77 -2.28
C ASP A 130 11.30 -7.06 -1.29
N ILE A 131 12.36 -7.77 -0.87
CA ILE A 131 13.44 -7.25 0.00
C ILE A 131 14.65 -6.74 -0.78
#